data_AF-A0A0T7SC30-F1
#
_entry.id   AF-A0A0T7SC30-F1
#
_cell.length_a   1.000
_cell.length_b   1.000
_cell.length_c   1.000
_cell.angle_alpha   90.00
_cell.angle_beta   90.00
_cell.angle_gamma   90.00
#
_symmetry.space_group_name_H-M   'P 1'
#
loop_
_entity.id
_entity.type
_entity.pdbx_description
1 polymer ?
#
loop_
_entity_poly.entity_id
_entity_poly.type
_entity_poly.pdbx_seq_one_letter_code
_entity_poly.pdbx_strand_id
1 'polypeptide(L)'
;MNQEQEIIFKEAFLVSNFLILWYTPNRKELLTTEQKKELEERLWKKNTLDALVVEKLGEEAWYKPPNERIQLKSEDYQRISQLTQETKDFIRQLERGTEWEGQIDKEIIANRHKTIRQWIEENAQE
;
A
#
# COMPACT_ATOMS: atom_id res chain seq x y z
N MET A 1 -18.57 10.68 -1.56
CA MET A 1 -17.28 11.42 -1.56
C MET A 1 -16.32 10.92 -0.49
N ASN A 2 -16.62 11.05 0.82
CA ASN A 2 -15.63 10.70 1.87
C ASN A 2 -15.30 9.19 2.00
N GLN A 3 -16.28 8.29 1.78
CA GLN A 3 -16.07 6.84 1.91
C GLN A 3 -15.22 6.21 0.80
N GLU A 4 -15.46 6.60 -0.45
CA GLU A 4 -14.72 6.06 -1.61
C GLU A 4 -13.25 6.49 -1.58
N GLN A 5 -13.02 7.74 -1.16
CA GLN A 5 -11.68 8.27 -0.89
C GLN A 5 -10.99 7.51 0.23
N GLU A 6 -11.69 7.24 1.34
CA GLU A 6 -11.16 6.45 2.44
C GLU A 6 -10.80 5.00 2.03
N ILE A 7 -11.57 4.38 1.14
CA ILE A 7 -11.27 3.04 0.60
C ILE A 7 -9.99 3.06 -0.24
N ILE A 8 -9.85 4.04 -1.16
CA ILE A 8 -8.65 4.16 -2.01
C ILE A 8 -7.39 4.32 -1.15
N PHE A 9 -7.46 5.10 -0.08
CA PHE A 9 -6.31 5.27 0.82
C PHE A 9 -5.99 4.05 1.66
N LYS A 10 -7.01 3.37 2.18
CA LYS A 10 -6.82 2.09 2.90
C LYS A 10 -6.12 1.08 2.00
N GLU A 11 -6.59 0.97 0.77
CA GLU A 11 -6.02 0.05 -0.20
C GLU A 11 -4.57 0.46 -0.55
N ALA A 12 -4.31 1.75 -0.80
CA ALA A 12 -2.96 2.27 -1.00
C ALA A 12 -2.01 1.94 0.16
N PHE A 13 -2.47 2.13 1.39
CA PHE A 13 -1.70 1.84 2.61
C PHE A 13 -1.41 0.34 2.75
N LEU A 14 -2.42 -0.52 2.59
CA LEU A 14 -2.24 -1.97 2.66
C LEU A 14 -1.26 -2.44 1.58
N VAL A 15 -1.42 -1.98 0.35
CA VAL A 15 -0.55 -2.32 -0.78
C VAL A 15 0.90 -1.87 -0.54
N SER A 16 1.11 -0.69 0.05
CA SER A 16 2.47 -0.24 0.42
C SER A 16 3.10 -1.15 1.48
N ASN A 17 2.35 -1.55 2.51
CA ASN A 17 2.84 -2.49 3.52
C ASN A 17 3.18 -3.86 2.92
N PHE A 18 2.36 -4.37 1.99
CA PHE A 18 2.66 -5.61 1.27
C PHE A 18 3.94 -5.50 0.43
N LEU A 19 4.19 -4.34 -0.17
CA LEU A 19 5.42 -4.09 -0.91
C LEU A 19 6.66 -4.18 0.00
N ILE A 20 6.58 -3.66 1.23
CA ILE A 20 7.67 -3.74 2.22
C ILE A 20 7.98 -5.19 2.58
N LEU A 21 6.98 -6.08 2.67
CA LEU A 21 7.21 -7.50 2.96
C LEU A 21 8.12 -8.16 1.91
N TRP A 22 8.02 -7.75 0.65
CA TRP A 22 8.88 -8.25 -0.43
C TRP A 22 10.33 -7.76 -0.33
N TYR A 23 10.60 -6.76 0.50
CA TYR A 23 11.94 -6.29 0.80
C TYR A 23 12.62 -7.06 1.95
N THR A 24 11.90 -7.94 2.65
CA THR A 24 12.48 -8.80 3.68
C THR A 24 13.49 -9.78 3.07
N PRO A 25 14.57 -10.17 3.78
CA PRO A 25 15.62 -11.03 3.23
C PRO A 25 15.09 -12.30 2.54
N ASN A 26 14.18 -13.02 3.21
CA ASN A 26 13.63 -14.29 2.73
C ASN A 26 12.89 -14.16 1.39
N ARG A 27 12.19 -13.05 1.16
CA ARG A 27 11.45 -12.81 -0.09
C ARG A 27 12.31 -12.10 -1.12
N LYS A 28 13.13 -11.13 -0.70
CA LYS A 28 14.02 -10.35 -1.56
C LYS A 28 15.00 -11.27 -2.29
N GLU A 29 15.49 -12.32 -1.65
CA GLU A 29 16.44 -13.26 -2.29
C GLU A 29 15.83 -14.04 -3.47
N LEU A 30 14.52 -14.27 -3.46
CA LEU A 30 13.77 -14.98 -4.52
C LEU A 30 13.56 -14.14 -5.78
N LEU A 31 13.83 -12.83 -5.71
CA LEU A 31 13.59 -11.88 -6.78
C LEU A 31 14.73 -11.85 -7.79
N THR A 32 14.37 -11.67 -9.07
CA THR A 32 15.35 -11.34 -10.11
C THR A 32 15.97 -9.97 -9.87
N THR A 33 17.08 -9.69 -10.55
CA THR A 33 17.74 -8.37 -10.49
C THR A 33 16.79 -7.24 -10.91
N GLU A 34 15.98 -7.47 -11.95
CA GLU A 34 14.99 -6.50 -12.45
C GLU A 34 13.89 -6.26 -11.41
N GLN A 35 13.36 -7.32 -10.80
CA GLN A 35 12.33 -7.23 -9.76
C GLN A 35 12.85 -6.51 -8.50
N LYS A 36 14.10 -6.78 -8.08
CA LYS A 36 14.74 -6.08 -6.96
C LYS A 36 14.86 -4.59 -7.24
N LYS A 37 15.28 -4.24 -8.47
CA LYS A 37 15.38 -2.84 -8.88
C LYS A 37 14.00 -2.18 -8.85
N GLU A 38 12.99 -2.75 -9.49
CA GLU A 38 11.64 -2.18 -9.50
C GLU A 38 11.03 -2.06 -8.08
N LEU A 39 11.27 -3.04 -7.22
CA LEU A 39 10.88 -3.01 -5.81
C LEU A 39 11.53 -1.81 -5.07
N GLU A 40 12.85 -1.64 -5.21
CA GLU A 40 13.56 -0.51 -4.62
C GLU A 40 13.10 0.84 -5.19
N GLU A 41 12.82 0.88 -6.50
CA GLU A 41 12.28 2.08 -7.13
C GLU A 41 10.92 2.45 -6.54
N ARG A 42 10.05 1.46 -6.28
CA ARG A 42 8.70 1.66 -5.72
C ARG A 42 8.70 2.00 -4.23
N LEU A 43 9.71 1.56 -3.46
CA LEU A 43 9.84 1.92 -2.04
C LEU A 43 10.44 3.31 -1.82
N TRP A 44 11.42 3.73 -2.63
CA TRP A 44 12.31 4.84 -2.24
C TRP A 44 12.31 6.06 -3.16
N LYS A 45 11.51 6.11 -4.24
CA LYS A 45 11.44 7.26 -5.16
C LYS A 45 10.22 8.16 -4.91
N LYS A 46 10.36 9.46 -5.20
CA LYS A 46 9.32 10.50 -4.99
C LYS A 46 7.99 10.31 -5.76
N ASN A 47 7.94 9.43 -6.76
CA ASN A 47 6.75 9.22 -7.61
C ASN A 47 6.03 7.91 -7.33
N THR A 48 6.30 7.29 -6.18
CA THR A 48 5.77 5.98 -5.82
C THR A 48 4.58 6.11 -4.90
N LEU A 49 3.85 5.00 -4.76
CA LEU A 49 2.70 4.93 -3.87
C LEU A 49 3.09 5.29 -2.43
N ASP A 50 4.23 4.79 -1.93
CA ASP A 50 4.69 5.05 -0.56
C ASP A 50 5.02 6.52 -0.33
N ALA A 51 5.79 7.14 -1.24
CA ALA A 51 6.11 8.56 -1.15
C ALA A 51 4.85 9.44 -1.20
N LEU A 52 3.88 9.10 -2.05
CA LEU A 52 2.62 9.85 -2.14
C LEU A 52 1.70 9.59 -0.94
N VAL A 53 1.64 8.37 -0.43
CA VAL A 53 0.91 8.05 0.80
C VAL A 53 1.51 8.85 1.96
N VAL A 54 2.83 8.85 2.14
CA VAL A 54 3.51 9.62 3.20
C VAL A 54 3.36 11.13 2.99
N GLU A 55 3.58 11.65 1.78
CA GLU A 55 3.51 13.10 1.48
C GLU A 55 2.09 13.65 1.62
N LYS A 56 1.09 12.90 1.14
CA LYS A 56 -0.31 13.37 1.07
C LYS A 56 -1.12 13.04 2.30
N LEU A 57 -0.79 11.95 2.99
CA LEU A 57 -1.52 11.53 4.18
C LEU A 57 -0.77 11.92 5.45
N GLY A 58 0.55 12.15 5.40
CA GLY A 58 1.36 12.41 6.59
C GLY A 58 1.34 11.23 7.57
N GLU A 59 2.34 11.14 8.44
CA GLU A 59 2.34 10.13 9.51
C GLU A 59 1.15 10.33 10.47
N GLU A 60 0.58 11.55 10.53
CA GLU A 60 -0.40 11.96 11.54
C GLU A 60 -1.85 12.13 11.05
N ALA A 61 -2.15 12.25 9.74
CA ALA A 61 -3.55 12.52 9.33
C ALA A 61 -4.48 11.32 9.55
N TRP A 62 -3.92 10.14 9.78
CA TRP A 62 -4.64 8.90 10.13
C TRP A 62 -5.32 8.96 11.49
N TYR A 63 -4.75 9.74 12.40
CA TYR A 63 -5.25 9.90 13.76
C TYR A 63 -6.16 11.12 13.90
N LYS A 64 -6.28 11.93 12.85
CA LYS A 64 -7.11 13.13 12.83
C LYS A 64 -8.56 12.79 12.49
N PRO A 65 -9.53 13.42 13.19
CA PRO A 65 -10.94 13.26 12.86
C PRO A 65 -11.24 13.79 11.45
N PRO A 66 -12.32 13.34 10.77
CA PRO A 66 -12.55 13.60 9.34
C PRO A 66 -12.55 15.08 8.93
N ASN A 67 -12.90 15.97 9.85
CA ASN A 67 -12.90 17.44 9.69
C ASN A 67 -11.49 18.07 9.75
N GLU A 68 -10.49 17.34 10.22
CA GLU A 68 -9.08 17.76 10.35
C GLU A 68 -8.15 17.07 9.35
N ARG A 69 -8.69 16.18 8.51
CA ARG A 69 -7.93 15.53 7.44
C ARG A 69 -7.70 16.51 6.29
N ILE A 70 -6.50 16.47 5.74
CA ILE A 70 -6.15 17.26 4.55
C ILE A 70 -7.07 16.83 3.41
N GLN A 71 -7.82 17.77 2.84
CA GLN A 71 -8.59 17.51 1.61
C GLN A 71 -7.63 17.45 0.43
N LEU A 72 -7.48 16.25 -0.12
CA LEU A 72 -6.68 16.05 -1.33
C LEU A 72 -7.43 16.53 -2.57
N LYS A 73 -6.68 16.92 -3.60
CA LYS A 73 -7.28 17.32 -4.88
C LYS A 73 -7.74 16.08 -5.64
N SER A 74 -8.71 16.23 -6.54
CA SER A 74 -9.20 15.15 -7.44
C SER A 74 -8.06 14.42 -8.16
N GLU A 75 -7.05 15.16 -8.60
CA GLU A 75 -5.85 14.65 -9.28
C GLU A 75 -5.00 13.73 -8.39
N ASP A 76 -4.87 14.06 -7.10
CA ASP A 76 -4.13 13.23 -6.14
C ASP A 76 -4.83 11.88 -5.96
N TYR A 77 -6.18 11.85 -5.90
CA TYR A 77 -6.95 10.60 -5.81
C TYR A 77 -6.75 9.71 -7.03
N GLN A 78 -6.85 10.29 -8.22
CA GLN A 78 -6.65 9.52 -9.46
C GLN A 78 -5.23 8.95 -9.52
N ARG A 79 -4.23 9.75 -9.14
CA ARG A 79 -2.84 9.31 -9.13
C ARG A 79 -2.59 8.19 -8.12
N ILE A 80 -3.12 8.32 -6.91
CA ILE A 80 -2.99 7.29 -5.85
C ILE A 80 -3.72 6.02 -6.25
N SER A 81 -4.93 6.11 -6.81
CA SER A 81 -5.67 4.95 -7.31
C SER A 81 -4.90 4.21 -8.40
N GLN A 82 -4.33 4.95 -9.36
CA GLN A 82 -3.55 4.37 -10.44
C GLN A 82 -2.30 3.66 -9.91
N LEU A 83 -1.53 4.33 -9.05
CA LEU A 83 -0.32 3.75 -8.45
C LEU A 83 -0.63 2.55 -7.55
N THR A 84 -1.76 2.57 -6.85
CA THR A 84 -2.24 1.42 -6.06
C THR A 84 -2.47 0.23 -6.97
N GLN A 85 -3.11 0.43 -8.11
CA GLN A 85 -3.35 -0.64 -9.08
C GLN A 85 -2.03 -1.15 -9.69
N GLU A 86 -1.16 -0.25 -10.15
CA GLU A 86 0.16 -0.62 -10.69
C GLU A 86 1.00 -1.41 -9.67
N THR A 87 0.92 -1.05 -8.39
CA THR A 87 1.68 -1.71 -7.32
C THR A 87 1.08 -3.08 -6.96
N LYS A 88 -0.25 -3.22 -6.96
CA LYS A 88 -0.89 -4.54 -6.83
C LYS A 88 -0.50 -5.47 -7.95
N ASP A 89 -0.51 -4.99 -9.19
CA ASP A 89 -0.16 -5.80 -10.34
C ASP A 89 1.30 -6.24 -10.30
N PHE A 90 2.20 -5.36 -9.84
CA PHE A 90 3.58 -5.72 -9.58
C PHE A 90 3.69 -6.79 -8.47
N ILE A 91 3.01 -6.63 -7.33
CA ILE A 91 3.05 -7.62 -6.25
C ILE A 91 2.50 -8.98 -6.70
N ARG A 92 1.42 -9.02 -7.50
CA ARG A 92 0.92 -10.26 -8.10
C ARG A 92 1.95 -10.93 -9.00
N GLN A 93 2.77 -10.15 -9.71
CA GLN A 93 3.89 -10.71 -10.49
C GLN A 93 4.98 -11.30 -9.58
N LEU A 94 5.24 -10.71 -8.41
CA LEU A 94 6.18 -11.26 -7.43
C LEU A 94 5.65 -12.55 -6.80
N GLU A 95 4.34 -12.60 -6.50
CA GLU A 95 3.68 -13.74 -5.87
C GLU A 95 3.56 -14.96 -6.78
N ARG A 96 3.55 -14.76 -8.11
CA ARG A 96 3.29 -15.82 -9.09
C ARG A 96 4.32 -16.95 -8.99
N GLY A 97 3.83 -18.18 -8.84
CA GLY A 97 4.70 -19.36 -8.71
C GLY A 97 5.38 -19.49 -7.35
N THR A 98 4.97 -18.70 -6.36
CA THR A 98 5.43 -18.79 -4.97
C THR A 98 4.30 -19.33 -4.07
N GLU A 99 4.61 -19.67 -2.82
CA GLU A 99 3.60 -20.07 -1.83
C GLU A 99 2.63 -18.91 -1.46
N TRP A 100 2.97 -17.67 -1.82
CA TRP A 100 2.17 -16.47 -1.55
C TRP A 100 1.24 -16.07 -2.71
N GLU A 101 1.09 -16.92 -3.74
CA GLU A 101 0.23 -16.63 -4.89
C GLU A 101 -1.21 -16.26 -4.46
N GLY A 102 -1.61 -15.00 -4.76
CA GLY A 102 -2.93 -14.45 -4.44
C GLY A 102 -3.10 -14.00 -2.99
N GLN A 103 -2.01 -13.86 -2.22
CA GLN A 103 -2.07 -13.42 -0.83
C GLN A 103 -2.53 -11.95 -0.73
N ILE A 104 -1.99 -11.05 -1.56
CA ILE A 104 -2.39 -9.64 -1.55
C ILE A 104 -3.89 -9.43 -1.78
N ASP A 105 -4.49 -10.19 -2.71
CA ASP A 105 -5.92 -10.05 -3.03
C ASP A 105 -6.80 -10.53 -1.85
N LYS A 106 -6.42 -11.63 -1.21
CA LYS A 106 -7.11 -12.13 0.00
C LYS A 106 -7.03 -11.11 1.13
N GLU A 107 -5.86 -10.51 1.33
CA GLU A 107 -5.59 -9.57 2.41
C GLU A 107 -6.28 -8.23 2.20
N ILE A 108 -6.33 -7.72 0.97
CA ILE A 108 -7.13 -6.55 0.62
C ILE A 108 -8.61 -6.83 0.90
N ILE A 109 -9.15 -7.99 0.50
CA ILE A 109 -10.56 -8.34 0.74
C ILE A 109 -10.85 -8.46 2.25
N ALA A 110 -10.00 -9.15 3.00
CA ALA A 110 -10.17 -9.38 4.44
C ALA A 110 -10.11 -8.07 5.25
N ASN A 111 -9.30 -7.11 4.80
CA ASN A 111 -9.09 -5.85 5.51
C ASN A 111 -9.88 -4.67 4.90
N ARG A 112 -10.63 -4.89 3.81
CA ARG A 112 -11.38 -3.84 3.09
C ARG A 112 -12.32 -3.02 3.97
N HIS A 113 -12.89 -3.67 5.00
CA HIS A 113 -13.83 -3.05 5.93
C HIS A 113 -13.20 -2.59 7.24
N LYS A 114 -11.92 -2.90 7.48
CA LYS A 114 -11.20 -2.44 8.66
C LYS A 114 -10.73 -0.99 8.47
N THR A 115 -10.58 -0.28 9.57
CA THR A 115 -9.84 0.99 9.59
C THR A 115 -8.33 0.69 9.62
N ILE A 116 -7.49 1.61 9.11
CA ILE A 116 -6.03 1.48 9.21
C ILE A 116 -5.60 1.33 10.67
N ARG A 117 -6.25 2.07 11.59
CA ARG A 117 -6.02 1.94 13.04
C ARG A 117 -6.32 0.52 13.54
N GLN A 118 -7.46 -0.08 13.17
CA GLN A 118 -7.77 -1.46 13.55
C GLN A 118 -6.72 -2.45 13.01
N TRP A 119 -6.26 -2.26 11.77
CA TRP A 119 -5.23 -3.12 11.21
C TRP A 119 -3.89 -2.98 11.95
N ILE A 120 -3.45 -1.75 12.25
CA ILE A 120 -2.23 -1.50 13.04
C ILE A 120 -2.36 -2.12 14.44
N GLU A 121 -3.49 -1.92 15.12
CA GLU A 121 -3.74 -2.47 16.45
C GLU A 121 -3.71 -4.01 16.46
N GLU A 122 -4.24 -4.66 15.42
CA GLU A 122 -4.21 -6.11 15.27
C GLU A 122 -2.82 -6.67 14.94
N ASN A 123 -1.97 -5.92 14.22
CA ASN A 123 -0.65 -6.38 13.76
C ASN A 123 0.52 -5.88 14.64
N ALA A 124 0.28 -4.96 15.57
CA ALA A 124 1.28 -4.50 16.53
C ALA A 124 1.41 -5.40 17.78
N GLN A 125 0.52 -6.39 17.93
CA GLN A 125 0.52 -7.34 19.05
C GLN A 125 1.20 -8.68 18.72
N GLU A 126 1.74 -8.84 17.51
CA GLU A 126 2.58 -9.98 17.09
C GLU A 126 4.06 -9.59 17.03
#